data_AF-A0A920G6A5-F1
#
_entry.id   AF-A0A920G6A5-F1
#
_cell.length_a   1.000
_cell.length_b   1.000
_cell.length_c   1.000
_cell.angle_alpha   90.00
_cell.angle_beta   90.00
_cell.angle_gamma   90.00
#
_symmetry.space_group_name_H-M   'P 1'
#
loop_
_entity.id
_entity.type
_entity.pdbx_description
1 polymer ?
#
loop_
_entity_poly.entity_id
_entity_poly.type
_entity_poly.pdbx_seq_one_letter_code
_entity_poly.pdbx_strand_id
1 'polypeptide(L)'
;MRDQDGNLDLAKVAELAANPAVKMFEIKTVPRRKTGQGRHPPGEKVTKVIASTRGIPVGQDSISPNRHPEVTDADSLLDLIAKVREASGKPTGIKFVVGQTQWLEDLFAAIHTRGMASAPDFFTLDSADGGTGAAPQGLMDNMGLPVASSLPAIHRKLSEAGLRGRIKLIATGKMVNPAGVAGSTVSWRRRGLLRPGFMFALGCIQALQCHQNTCPTGITTHNPKLQRGLDPTDKATRVANYADAIKREVGLIANSAG
;
A
#
# COMPACT_ATOMS: atom_id res chain seq x y z
N MET A 1 -2.39 -12.44 8.91
CA MET A 1 -2.59 -12.18 10.35
C MET A 1 -4.05 -12.37 10.69
N ARG A 2 -4.63 -13.49 10.26
CA ARG A 2 -5.97 -13.92 10.66
C ARG A 2 -5.84 -15.33 11.23
N ASP A 3 -6.75 -15.72 12.10
CA ASP A 3 -6.92 -17.12 12.51
C ASP A 3 -7.64 -17.92 11.40
N GLN A 4 -7.98 -19.17 11.69
CA GLN A 4 -8.67 -20.04 10.74
C GLN A 4 -10.12 -19.59 10.47
N ASP A 5 -10.72 -18.86 11.41
CA ASP A 5 -12.08 -18.31 11.32
C ASP A 5 -12.12 -16.92 10.65
N GLY A 6 -10.95 -16.36 10.31
CA GLY A 6 -10.84 -15.07 9.66
C GLY A 6 -10.84 -13.87 10.61
N ASN A 7 -10.72 -14.07 11.92
CA ASN A 7 -10.59 -13.00 12.91
C ASN A 7 -9.14 -12.51 13.03
N LEU A 8 -8.96 -11.27 13.50
CA LEU A 8 -7.62 -10.71 13.71
C LEU A 8 -6.88 -11.48 14.82
N ASP A 9 -5.74 -12.06 14.47
CA ASP A 9 -4.89 -12.78 15.40
C ASP A 9 -3.79 -11.85 15.94
N LEU A 10 -3.99 -11.35 17.16
CA LEU A 10 -3.07 -10.41 17.81
C LEU A 10 -1.74 -11.05 18.22
N ALA A 11 -1.71 -12.36 18.49
CA ALA A 11 -0.48 -13.06 18.80
C ALA A 11 0.45 -13.08 17.58
N LYS A 12 -0.10 -13.34 16.39
CA LYS A 12 0.65 -13.24 15.13
C LYS A 12 1.11 -11.81 14.82
N VAL A 13 0.33 -10.79 15.19
CA VAL A 13 0.76 -9.39 15.05
C VAL A 13 1.99 -9.13 15.92
N ALA A 14 1.96 -9.54 17.19
CA ALA A 14 3.07 -9.39 18.13
C ALA A 14 4.32 -10.17 17.68
N GLU A 15 4.16 -11.41 17.20
CA GLU A 15 5.23 -12.23 16.66
C GLU A 15 5.94 -11.55 15.48
N LEU A 16 5.16 -11.06 14.50
CA LEU A 16 5.71 -10.32 13.36
C LEU A 16 6.34 -8.99 13.80
N ALA A 17 5.81 -8.36 14.84
CA ALA A 17 6.38 -7.16 15.41
C ALA A 17 7.69 -7.43 16.17
N ALA A 18 7.97 -8.65 16.63
CA ALA A 18 9.26 -8.99 17.21
C ALA A 18 10.42 -8.88 16.19
N ASN A 19 10.13 -8.99 14.89
CA ASN A 19 11.14 -8.79 13.86
C ASN A 19 11.59 -7.31 13.81
N PRO A 20 12.89 -7.01 14.05
CA PRO A 20 13.39 -5.63 14.08
C PRO A 20 13.34 -4.92 12.72
N ALA A 21 13.23 -5.67 11.61
CA ALA A 21 13.08 -5.11 10.26
C ALA A 21 11.68 -4.52 10.02
N VAL A 22 10.66 -4.96 10.76
CA VAL A 22 9.31 -4.38 10.68
C VAL A 22 9.33 -3.05 11.45
N LYS A 23 8.96 -1.94 10.80
CA LYS A 23 8.99 -0.60 11.44
C LYS A 23 7.60 0.02 11.67
N MET A 24 6.57 -0.52 11.04
CA MET A 24 5.20 -0.01 11.09
C MET A 24 4.22 -1.06 10.59
N PHE A 25 2.95 -0.91 10.97
CA PHE A 25 1.83 -1.72 10.47
C PHE A 25 0.87 -0.85 9.66
N GLU A 26 0.44 -1.36 8.51
CA GLU A 26 -0.49 -0.66 7.62
C GLU A 26 -1.77 -1.51 7.46
N ILE A 27 -2.89 -0.97 7.94
CA ILE A 27 -4.22 -1.56 7.77
C ILE A 27 -4.76 -1.11 6.41
N LYS A 28 -5.05 -2.07 5.54
CA LYS A 28 -5.50 -1.78 4.18
C LYS A 28 -7.03 -1.82 4.11
N THR A 29 -7.69 -0.67 4.15
CA THR A 29 -9.16 -0.57 4.24
C THR A 29 -9.86 -0.83 2.91
N VAL A 30 -9.32 -0.32 1.80
CA VAL A 30 -9.89 -0.52 0.45
C VAL A 30 -8.82 -1.01 -0.52
N PRO A 31 -8.98 -2.20 -1.13
CA PRO A 31 -8.12 -2.64 -2.21
C PRO A 31 -8.30 -1.77 -3.47
N ARG A 32 -7.21 -1.08 -3.82
CA ARG A 32 -7.00 -0.45 -5.12
C ARG A 32 -7.53 -1.28 -6.30
N ARG A 33 -8.24 -0.64 -7.24
CA ARG A 33 -8.73 -1.24 -8.50
C ARG A 33 -9.59 -2.50 -8.32
N LYS A 34 -10.08 -2.70 -7.10
CA LYS A 34 -10.92 -3.80 -6.65
C LYS A 34 -11.84 -3.30 -5.55
N THR A 35 -12.40 -2.11 -5.72
CA THR A 35 -13.41 -1.61 -4.79
C THR A 35 -14.54 -2.64 -4.75
N GLY A 36 -14.78 -3.26 -3.59
CA GLY A 36 -15.72 -4.38 -3.45
C GLY A 36 -15.14 -5.79 -3.62
N GLN A 37 -13.82 -5.97 -3.83
CA GLN A 37 -13.15 -7.28 -3.88
C GLN A 37 -11.79 -7.27 -3.16
N GLY A 38 -11.43 -8.37 -2.51
CA GLY A 38 -10.11 -8.51 -1.88
C GLY A 38 -8.96 -8.86 -2.83
N ARG A 39 -7.80 -9.24 -2.26
CA ARG A 39 -6.71 -9.81 -3.05
C ARG A 39 -7.16 -11.13 -3.67
N HIS A 40 -6.64 -11.43 -4.86
CA HIS A 40 -6.94 -12.67 -5.61
C HIS A 40 -5.68 -13.13 -6.35
N PRO A 41 -4.68 -13.68 -5.64
CA PRO A 41 -3.65 -14.51 -6.24
C PRO A 41 -4.31 -15.80 -6.76
N PRO A 42 -4.11 -16.16 -8.04
CA PRO A 42 -4.55 -17.43 -8.59
C PRO A 42 -3.87 -18.61 -7.90
N GLY A 43 -4.58 -19.73 -7.79
CA GLY A 43 -4.16 -20.95 -7.12
C GLY A 43 -2.87 -21.53 -7.69
N GLU A 44 -2.66 -21.39 -9.00
CA GLU A 44 -1.39 -21.77 -9.66
C GLU A 44 -0.16 -21.02 -9.09
N LYS A 45 -0.37 -19.87 -8.43
CA LYS A 45 0.68 -19.10 -7.77
C LYS A 45 0.76 -19.38 -6.28
N VAL A 46 -0.15 -20.19 -5.71
CA VAL A 46 -0.15 -20.56 -4.30
C VAL A 46 0.73 -21.78 -4.09
N THR A 47 2.04 -21.53 -4.05
CA THR A 47 3.07 -22.53 -3.72
C THR A 47 3.01 -22.94 -2.24
N LYS A 48 3.74 -24.00 -1.85
CA LYS A 48 3.86 -24.44 -0.44
C LYS A 48 4.25 -23.31 0.52
N VAL A 49 5.21 -22.46 0.11
CA VAL A 49 5.66 -21.31 0.90
C VAL A 49 4.56 -20.26 1.04
N ILE A 50 3.80 -20.00 -0.01
CA ILE A 50 2.69 -19.03 0.02
C ILE A 50 1.53 -19.57 0.85
N ALA A 51 1.20 -20.84 0.69
CA ALA A 51 0.20 -21.56 1.46
C ALA A 51 0.50 -21.50 2.96
N SER A 52 1.72 -21.85 3.39
CA SER A 52 2.12 -21.80 4.80
C SER A 52 2.12 -20.38 5.36
N THR A 53 2.58 -19.40 4.58
CA THR A 53 2.59 -17.98 4.99
C THR A 53 1.16 -17.42 5.15
N ARG A 54 0.22 -17.89 4.33
CA ARG A 54 -1.16 -17.37 4.30
C ARG A 54 -2.15 -18.19 5.10
N GLY A 55 -1.79 -19.40 5.54
CA GLY A 55 -2.69 -20.33 6.22
C GLY A 55 -3.80 -20.85 5.31
N ILE A 56 -3.49 -21.10 4.03
CA ILE A 56 -4.45 -21.62 3.04
C ILE A 56 -3.91 -22.89 2.36
N PRO A 57 -4.76 -23.76 1.81
CA PRO A 57 -4.34 -24.90 0.99
C PRO A 57 -3.48 -24.51 -0.22
N VAL A 58 -2.52 -25.36 -0.56
CA VAL A 58 -1.71 -25.24 -1.79
C VAL A 58 -2.60 -25.38 -3.01
N GLY A 59 -2.38 -24.56 -4.04
CA GLY A 59 -3.15 -24.62 -5.29
C GLY A 59 -4.55 -23.98 -5.22
N GLN A 60 -5.00 -23.50 -4.05
CA GLN A 60 -6.29 -22.84 -3.91
C GLN A 60 -6.17 -21.33 -4.12
N ASP A 61 -7.11 -20.74 -4.87
CA ASP A 61 -7.22 -19.29 -5.01
C ASP A 61 -7.30 -18.60 -3.64
N SER A 62 -6.45 -17.59 -3.41
CA SER A 62 -6.52 -16.82 -2.16
C SER A 62 -7.45 -15.62 -2.34
N ILE A 63 -8.76 -15.86 -2.18
CA ILE A 63 -9.79 -14.81 -2.24
C ILE A 63 -9.89 -14.15 -0.87
N SER A 64 -9.46 -12.90 -0.76
CA SER A 64 -9.67 -12.14 0.48
C SER A 64 -11.05 -11.47 0.50
N PRO A 65 -11.65 -11.27 1.68
CA PRO A 65 -12.82 -10.41 1.82
C PRO A 65 -12.58 -9.01 1.26
N ASN A 66 -13.65 -8.32 0.88
CA ASN A 66 -13.59 -6.97 0.31
C ASN A 66 -13.34 -5.88 1.34
N ARG A 67 -13.65 -6.14 2.61
CA ARG A 67 -13.47 -5.25 3.77
C ARG A 67 -13.00 -6.05 4.98
N HIS A 68 -12.48 -5.34 5.97
CA HIS A 68 -12.31 -5.90 7.31
C HIS A 68 -13.71 -6.07 7.94
N PRO A 69 -14.16 -7.29 8.28
CA PRO A 69 -15.50 -7.51 8.82
C PRO A 69 -15.78 -6.71 10.10
N GLU A 70 -14.73 -6.50 10.90
CA GLU A 70 -14.79 -5.75 12.14
C GLU A 70 -14.83 -4.23 11.98
N VAL A 71 -14.76 -3.69 10.75
CA VAL A 71 -14.79 -2.25 10.47
C VAL A 71 -16.09 -1.89 9.74
N THR A 72 -16.98 -1.21 10.45
CA THR A 72 -18.30 -0.78 9.95
C THR A 72 -18.43 0.74 9.88
N ASP A 73 -17.60 1.46 10.63
CA ASP A 73 -17.68 2.91 10.85
C ASP A 73 -16.30 3.47 11.29
N ALA A 74 -16.27 4.76 11.63
CA ALA A 74 -15.07 5.43 12.09
C ALA A 74 -14.52 4.86 13.41
N ASP A 75 -15.39 4.58 14.38
CA ASP A 75 -15.00 4.12 15.72
C ASP A 75 -14.39 2.72 15.69
N SER A 76 -15.04 1.80 14.98
CA SER A 76 -14.53 0.44 14.76
C SER A 76 -13.21 0.43 13.99
N LEU A 77 -12.99 1.37 13.07
CA LEU A 77 -11.69 1.55 12.41
C LEU A 77 -10.62 2.01 13.40
N LEU A 78 -10.93 2.99 14.26
CA LEU A 78 -10.02 3.47 15.29
C LEU A 78 -9.70 2.38 16.33
N ASP A 79 -10.68 1.54 16.68
CA ASP A 79 -10.49 0.39 17.56
C ASP A 79 -9.54 -0.64 16.94
N LEU A 80 -9.70 -0.94 15.65
CA LEU A 80 -8.79 -1.83 14.93
C LEU A 80 -7.37 -1.27 14.91
N ILE A 81 -7.21 0.03 14.68
CA ILE A 81 -5.90 0.70 14.69
C ILE A 81 -5.27 0.63 16.08
N ALA A 82 -6.06 0.87 17.14
CA ALA A 82 -5.59 0.78 18.52
C ALA A 82 -5.13 -0.64 18.86
N LYS A 83 -5.95 -1.66 18.58
CA LYS A 83 -5.61 -3.08 18.81
C LYS A 83 -4.31 -3.50 18.13
N VAL A 84 -4.13 -3.12 16.86
CA VAL A 84 -2.91 -3.44 16.10
C VAL A 84 -1.71 -2.65 16.63
N ARG A 85 -1.87 -1.37 16.96
CA ARG A 85 -0.82 -0.53 17.55
C ARG A 85 -0.35 -1.08 18.90
N GLU A 86 -1.28 -1.47 19.76
CA GLU A 86 -0.99 -2.01 21.09
C GLU A 86 -0.28 -3.36 20.98
N ALA A 87 -0.85 -4.31 20.22
CA ALA A 87 -0.25 -5.64 20.06
C ALA A 87 1.13 -5.60 19.38
N SER A 88 1.36 -4.64 18.48
CA SER A 88 2.64 -4.52 17.78
C SER A 88 3.67 -3.65 18.50
N GLY A 89 3.25 -2.72 19.36
CA GLY A 89 4.10 -1.66 19.91
C GLY A 89 4.71 -0.74 18.84
N LYS A 90 4.15 -0.70 17.62
CA LYS A 90 4.71 0.03 16.46
C LYS A 90 3.72 1.03 15.87
N PRO A 91 4.20 2.05 15.13
CA PRO A 91 3.32 2.98 14.42
C PRO A 91 2.34 2.24 13.50
N THR A 92 1.06 2.59 13.62
CA THR A 92 -0.03 1.96 12.87
C THR A 92 -0.81 3.00 12.09
N GLY A 93 -0.99 2.75 10.80
CA GLY A 93 -1.68 3.64 9.89
C GLY A 93 -2.63 2.89 8.97
N ILE A 94 -3.35 3.66 8.15
CA ILE A 94 -4.30 3.11 7.18
C ILE A 94 -3.88 3.40 5.76
N LYS A 95 -4.21 2.48 4.85
CA LYS A 95 -4.05 2.65 3.40
C LYS A 95 -5.38 2.58 2.68
N PHE A 96 -5.66 3.62 1.90
CA PHE A 96 -6.92 3.77 1.17
C PHE A 96 -6.73 4.44 -0.20
N VAL A 97 -7.72 4.26 -1.07
CA VAL A 97 -7.91 5.03 -2.30
C VAL A 97 -9.10 5.96 -2.07
N VAL A 98 -9.00 7.21 -2.52
CA VAL A 98 -10.10 8.17 -2.39
C VAL A 98 -11.04 8.01 -3.58
N GLY A 99 -12.30 7.69 -3.29
CA GLY A 99 -13.44 7.86 -4.21
C GLY A 99 -14.45 8.87 -3.69
N GLN A 100 -14.67 8.88 -2.38
CA GLN A 100 -15.47 9.85 -1.64
C GLN A 100 -14.73 10.28 -0.37
N THR A 101 -15.00 11.48 0.13
CA THR A 101 -14.31 12.04 1.29
C THR A 101 -15.15 12.12 2.55
N GLN A 102 -16.46 11.87 2.51
CA GLN A 102 -17.35 12.05 3.66
C GLN A 102 -16.90 11.25 4.90
N TRP A 103 -16.54 9.98 4.71
CA TRP A 103 -16.06 9.12 5.80
C TRP A 103 -14.83 9.66 6.55
N LEU A 104 -14.05 10.55 5.94
CA LEU A 104 -12.92 11.19 6.61
C LEU A 104 -13.39 12.23 7.63
N GLU A 105 -14.50 12.91 7.35
CA GLU A 105 -15.09 13.87 8.28
C GLU A 105 -15.59 13.13 9.51
N ASP A 106 -16.28 12.01 9.31
CA ASP A 106 -16.72 11.12 10.39
C ASP A 106 -15.52 10.60 11.20
N LEU A 107 -14.46 10.18 10.52
CA LEU A 107 -13.22 9.74 11.17
C LEU A 107 -12.57 10.86 11.99
N PHE A 108 -12.51 12.07 11.46
CA PHE A 108 -11.90 13.20 12.16
C PHE A 108 -12.73 13.63 13.37
N ALA A 109 -14.06 13.64 13.25
CA ALA A 109 -14.96 13.88 14.36
C ALA A 109 -14.75 12.85 15.46
N ALA A 110 -14.71 11.55 15.12
CA ALA A 110 -14.44 10.48 16.08
C ALA A 110 -13.07 10.64 16.76
N ILE A 111 -12.03 11.02 16.01
CA ILE A 111 -10.70 11.30 16.58
C ILE A 111 -10.74 12.47 17.57
N HIS A 112 -11.48 13.53 17.27
CA HIS A 112 -11.62 14.68 18.18
C HIS A 112 -12.36 14.29 19.46
N THR A 113 -13.46 13.54 19.34
CA THR A 113 -14.23 13.02 20.49
C THR A 113 -13.40 12.09 21.37
N ARG A 114 -12.61 11.19 20.77
CA ARG A 114 -11.77 10.22 21.50
C ARG A 114 -10.42 10.77 21.93
N GLY A 115 -10.05 11.95 21.45
CA GLY A 115 -8.75 12.59 21.67
C GLY A 115 -7.68 12.18 20.65
N MET A 116 -6.68 13.07 20.49
CA MET A 116 -5.65 13.00 19.45
C MET A 116 -4.77 11.72 19.49
N ALA A 117 -4.72 11.03 20.63
CA ALA A 117 -4.00 9.77 20.76
C ALA A 117 -4.64 8.64 19.94
N SER A 118 -5.97 8.68 19.76
CA SER A 118 -6.70 7.71 18.93
C SER A 118 -6.34 7.80 17.45
N ALA A 119 -5.88 8.96 16.99
CA ALA A 119 -5.57 9.21 15.59
C ALA A 119 -4.56 8.19 15.02
N PRO A 120 -4.69 7.80 13.75
CA PRO A 120 -3.70 6.93 13.09
C PRO A 120 -2.34 7.64 12.96
N ASP A 121 -1.24 6.88 12.98
CA ASP A 121 0.09 7.49 12.93
C ASP A 121 0.44 8.00 11.53
N PHE A 122 -0.10 7.33 10.52
CA PHE A 122 -0.01 7.75 9.15
C PHE A 122 -1.20 7.31 8.31
N PHE A 123 -1.40 8.03 7.21
CA PHE A 123 -2.24 7.65 6.10
C PHE A 123 -1.37 7.35 4.89
N THR A 124 -1.66 6.27 4.18
CA THR A 124 -1.11 5.97 2.86
C THR A 124 -2.21 6.16 1.83
N LEU A 125 -2.16 7.28 1.13
CA LEU A 125 -3.04 7.61 0.03
C LEU A 125 -2.53 6.92 -1.24
N ASP A 126 -3.29 5.95 -1.75
CA ASP A 126 -2.98 5.27 -3.01
C ASP A 126 -3.76 5.89 -4.16
N SER A 127 -3.05 6.14 -5.25
CA SER A 127 -3.62 6.69 -6.47
C SER A 127 -4.38 5.66 -7.28
N ALA A 128 -5.41 6.12 -7.99
CA ALA A 128 -6.13 5.35 -9.00
C ALA A 128 -5.21 4.72 -10.08
N ASP A 129 -4.02 5.29 -10.31
CA ASP A 129 -3.15 4.95 -11.46
C ASP A 129 -1.96 4.00 -11.17
N GLY A 130 -1.65 3.65 -9.92
CA GLY A 130 -0.62 2.65 -9.56
C GLY A 130 -0.69 1.23 -10.23
N GLY A 131 0.06 0.27 -9.69
CA GLY A 131 0.10 -1.13 -10.22
C GLY A 131 -0.82 -2.13 -9.51
N THR A 132 -1.24 -3.19 -10.21
CA THR A 132 -1.86 -4.39 -9.61
C THR A 132 -1.42 -5.63 -10.39
N GLY A 133 -1.27 -6.76 -9.70
CA GLY A 133 -0.87 -8.03 -10.32
C GLY A 133 -2.04 -8.81 -10.93
N ALA A 134 -3.24 -8.66 -10.37
CA ALA A 134 -4.46 -9.31 -10.83
C ALA A 134 -5.64 -8.46 -10.37
N ALA A 135 -6.44 -7.91 -11.28
CA ALA A 135 -7.70 -7.23 -11.00
C ALA A 135 -8.60 -7.18 -12.24
N PRO A 136 -9.94 -7.09 -12.07
CA PRO A 136 -10.85 -6.90 -13.20
C PRO A 136 -10.60 -5.58 -13.93
N GLN A 137 -10.52 -5.61 -15.26
CA GLN A 137 -10.19 -4.44 -16.08
C GLN A 137 -11.11 -3.24 -15.82
N GLY A 138 -12.42 -3.48 -15.71
CA GLY A 138 -13.40 -2.41 -15.43
C GLY A 138 -13.12 -1.68 -14.13
N LEU A 139 -12.70 -2.38 -13.08
CA LEU A 139 -12.32 -1.74 -11.80
C LEU A 139 -10.93 -1.11 -11.87
N MET A 140 -10.06 -1.59 -12.77
CA MET A 140 -8.75 -1.01 -12.98
C MET A 140 -8.82 0.38 -13.58
N ASP A 141 -9.72 0.58 -14.53
CA ASP A 141 -9.76 1.80 -15.32
C ASP A 141 -10.67 2.87 -14.73
N ASN A 142 -11.65 2.49 -13.90
CA ASN A 142 -12.75 3.38 -13.51
C ASN A 142 -12.84 3.69 -12.00
N MET A 143 -11.94 3.19 -11.15
CA MET A 143 -12.06 3.35 -9.69
C MET A 143 -10.99 4.25 -9.07
N GLY A 144 -11.46 5.24 -8.31
CA GLY A 144 -10.67 6.12 -7.45
C GLY A 144 -10.14 7.38 -8.14
N LEU A 145 -9.52 8.26 -7.37
CA LEU A 145 -8.94 9.51 -7.85
C LEU A 145 -7.42 9.43 -8.06
N PRO A 146 -6.88 10.10 -9.10
CA PRO A 146 -5.44 10.30 -9.25
C PRO A 146 -4.81 11.02 -8.06
N VAL A 147 -3.50 10.86 -7.85
CA VAL A 147 -2.79 11.49 -6.71
C VAL A 147 -2.80 13.01 -6.84
N ALA A 148 -2.77 13.52 -8.07
CA ALA A 148 -2.79 14.95 -8.35
C ALA A 148 -4.05 15.66 -7.80
N SER A 149 -5.20 15.00 -7.80
CA SER A 149 -6.45 15.54 -7.26
C SER A 149 -6.70 15.12 -5.81
N SER A 150 -6.42 13.87 -5.47
CA SER A 150 -6.69 13.33 -4.14
C SER A 150 -5.74 13.86 -3.06
N LEU A 151 -4.44 14.04 -3.36
CA LEU A 151 -3.46 14.46 -2.37
C LEU A 151 -3.74 15.88 -1.82
N PRO A 152 -4.00 16.90 -2.65
CA PRO A 152 -4.40 18.22 -2.16
C PRO A 152 -5.70 18.19 -1.34
N ALA A 153 -6.70 17.41 -1.78
CA ALA A 153 -7.98 17.31 -1.08
C ALA A 153 -7.82 16.72 0.33
N ILE A 154 -7.07 15.62 0.47
CA ILE A 154 -6.80 15.00 1.77
C ILE A 154 -5.92 15.90 2.64
N HIS A 155 -4.93 16.57 2.05
CA HIS A 155 -4.12 17.51 2.79
C HIS A 155 -4.98 18.62 3.40
N ARG A 156 -5.81 19.28 2.59
CA ARG A 156 -6.68 20.37 3.03
C ARG A 156 -7.60 19.93 4.18
N LYS A 157 -8.29 18.79 4.02
CA LYS A 157 -9.19 18.27 5.07
C LYS A 157 -8.47 17.96 6.37
N LEU A 158 -7.26 17.38 6.32
CA LEU A 158 -6.44 17.16 7.52
C LEU A 158 -6.01 18.47 8.19
N SER A 159 -5.73 19.51 7.40
CA SER A 159 -5.34 20.83 7.92
C SER A 159 -6.52 21.56 8.54
N GLU A 160 -7.68 21.56 7.87
CA GLU A 160 -8.95 22.10 8.39
C GLU A 160 -9.36 21.42 9.69
N ALA A 161 -9.15 20.10 9.81
CA ALA A 161 -9.43 19.35 11.02
C ALA A 161 -8.36 19.48 12.12
N GLY A 162 -7.27 20.25 11.91
CA GLY A 162 -6.15 20.36 12.86
C GLY A 162 -5.31 19.08 13.03
N LEU A 163 -5.56 18.03 12.22
CA LEU A 163 -4.91 16.72 12.32
C LEU A 163 -3.63 16.61 11.50
N ARG A 164 -3.33 17.60 10.66
CA ARG A 164 -2.15 17.59 9.79
C ARG A 164 -0.83 17.42 10.55
N GLY A 165 -0.70 18.00 11.75
CA GLY A 165 0.48 17.82 12.60
C GLY A 165 0.63 16.40 13.16
N ARG A 166 -0.50 15.75 13.44
CA ARG A 166 -0.61 14.43 14.09
C ARG A 166 -0.46 13.26 13.12
N ILE A 167 -1.06 13.35 11.93
CA ILE A 167 -1.12 12.25 10.96
C ILE A 167 -0.12 12.51 9.82
N LYS A 168 0.87 11.62 9.66
CA LYS A 168 1.76 11.66 8.49
C LYS A 168 1.00 11.18 7.26
N LEU A 169 1.20 11.78 6.08
CA LEU A 169 0.61 11.25 4.85
C LEU A 169 1.73 10.77 3.93
N ILE A 170 1.50 9.62 3.32
CA ILE A 170 2.36 8.95 2.36
C ILE A 170 1.53 8.86 1.09
N ALA A 171 2.08 9.28 -0.05
CA ALA A 171 1.40 9.18 -1.33
C ALA A 171 2.02 8.06 -2.16
N THR A 172 1.18 7.18 -2.72
CA THR A 172 1.63 6.11 -3.62
C THR A 172 0.85 6.16 -4.93
N GLY A 173 1.49 5.84 -6.05
CA GLY A 173 0.86 5.92 -7.37
C GLY A 173 1.83 5.63 -8.50
N LYS A 174 1.43 5.91 -9.74
CA LYS A 174 2.31 5.82 -10.93
C LYS A 174 3.24 7.03 -11.05
N MET A 175 3.87 7.39 -9.94
CA MET A 175 5.03 8.29 -9.96
C MET A 175 6.22 7.43 -10.40
N VAL A 176 6.76 7.69 -11.58
CA VAL A 176 7.93 6.98 -12.15
C VAL A 176 9.08 7.94 -12.39
N ASN A 177 8.77 9.20 -12.67
CA ASN A 177 9.74 10.26 -12.90
C ASN A 177 9.99 11.08 -11.60
N PRO A 178 11.15 11.76 -11.51
CA PRO A 178 11.45 12.66 -10.39
C PRO A 178 10.39 13.75 -10.20
N ALA A 179 9.86 14.34 -11.29
CA ALA A 179 8.87 15.40 -11.23
C ALA A 179 7.59 14.99 -10.48
N GLY A 180 7.06 13.78 -10.72
CA GLY A 180 5.90 13.27 -10.01
C GLY A 180 6.17 13.07 -8.51
N VAL A 181 7.37 12.58 -8.17
CA VAL A 181 7.78 12.44 -6.77
C VAL A 181 7.94 13.80 -6.10
N ALA A 182 8.61 14.75 -6.76
CA ALA A 182 8.80 16.11 -6.29
C ALA A 182 7.45 16.80 -6.07
N GLY A 183 6.52 16.74 -7.03
CA GLY A 183 5.17 17.30 -6.86
C GLY A 183 4.41 16.71 -5.67
N SER A 184 4.61 15.43 -5.36
CA SER A 184 4.01 14.82 -4.16
C SER A 184 4.72 15.18 -2.83
N THR A 185 6.00 15.57 -2.90
CA THR A 185 6.88 15.80 -1.75
C THR A 185 6.97 17.28 -1.37
N VAL A 186 7.23 18.14 -2.36
CA VAL A 186 7.41 19.60 -2.27
C VAL A 186 6.18 20.25 -1.66
N SER A 187 4.99 19.80 -2.03
CA SER A 187 3.81 20.45 -1.47
C SER A 187 3.69 20.23 0.05
N TRP A 188 4.23 19.16 0.67
CA TRP A 188 3.74 18.80 2.01
C TRP A 188 4.71 18.08 2.97
N ARG A 189 6.03 18.02 2.75
CA ARG A 189 7.03 17.39 3.68
C ARG A 189 6.75 15.90 3.94
N ARG A 190 6.75 15.08 2.88
CA ARG A 190 6.24 13.69 2.87
C ARG A 190 7.08 12.73 2.02
N ARG A 191 6.88 11.42 2.20
CA ARG A 191 7.52 10.36 1.40
C ARG A 191 6.57 9.92 0.28
N GLY A 192 6.97 10.13 -0.97
CA GLY A 192 6.33 9.51 -2.14
C GLY A 192 6.86 8.09 -2.33
N LEU A 193 5.97 7.09 -2.48
CA LEU A 193 6.38 5.71 -2.77
C LEU A 193 6.15 5.41 -4.26
N LEU A 194 7.25 5.28 -4.98
CA LEU A 194 7.29 4.76 -6.35
C LEU A 194 6.94 3.27 -6.29
N ARG A 195 5.94 2.80 -7.04
CA ARG A 195 5.70 1.34 -7.15
C ARG A 195 6.01 0.83 -8.56
N PRO A 196 5.49 1.44 -9.65
CA PRO A 196 5.81 0.96 -10.99
C PRO A 196 7.27 1.24 -11.39
N GLY A 197 7.86 2.34 -10.91
CA GLY A 197 9.25 2.69 -11.22
C GLY A 197 10.27 1.63 -10.80
N PHE A 198 10.14 1.08 -9.58
CA PHE A 198 10.99 -0.02 -9.14
C PHE A 198 10.75 -1.32 -9.90
N MET A 199 9.52 -1.58 -10.34
CA MET A 199 9.24 -2.72 -11.22
C MET A 199 9.96 -2.56 -12.57
N PHE A 200 10.00 -1.35 -13.15
CA PHE A 200 10.79 -1.09 -14.36
C PHE A 200 12.29 -1.20 -14.13
N ALA A 201 12.79 -0.70 -13.01
CA ALA A 201 14.19 -0.86 -12.63
C ALA A 201 14.59 -2.34 -12.52
N LEU A 202 13.72 -3.19 -11.96
CA LEU A 202 13.88 -4.64 -11.93
C LEU A 202 13.81 -5.31 -13.32
N GLY A 203 13.25 -4.63 -14.33
CA GLY A 203 13.14 -5.14 -15.70
C GLY A 203 11.72 -5.52 -16.13
N CYS A 204 10.67 -4.99 -15.51
CA CYS A 204 9.32 -5.14 -16.02
C CYS A 204 9.21 -4.46 -17.39
N ILE A 205 8.67 -5.18 -18.37
CA ILE A 205 8.45 -4.68 -19.75
C ILE A 205 6.97 -4.39 -20.03
N GLN A 206 6.14 -4.33 -18.99
CA GLN A 206 4.67 -4.19 -19.10
C GLN A 206 4.00 -5.24 -20.00
N ALA A 207 4.40 -6.51 -19.89
CA ALA A 207 3.73 -7.60 -20.60
C ALA A 207 2.24 -7.80 -20.17
N LEU A 208 1.81 -7.22 -19.04
CA LEU A 208 0.44 -7.31 -18.48
C LEU A 208 -0.04 -8.74 -18.14
N GLN A 209 0.86 -9.71 -18.12
CA GLN A 209 0.60 -11.12 -17.80
C GLN A 209 0.88 -11.48 -16.33
N CYS A 210 0.86 -10.50 -15.43
CA CYS A 210 1.25 -10.69 -14.03
C CYS A 210 0.42 -11.76 -13.29
N HIS A 211 -0.83 -11.92 -13.71
CA HIS A 211 -1.79 -12.88 -13.17
C HIS A 211 -1.59 -14.29 -13.71
N GLN A 212 -1.06 -14.47 -14.92
CA GLN A 212 -1.00 -15.74 -15.65
C GLN A 212 0.20 -16.62 -15.30
N ASN A 213 1.02 -16.20 -14.32
CA ASN A 213 2.24 -16.89 -13.94
C ASN A 213 3.29 -17.06 -15.08
N THR A 214 3.16 -16.32 -16.18
CA THR A 214 4.01 -16.40 -17.39
C THR A 214 4.89 -15.17 -17.61
N CYS A 215 5.20 -14.42 -16.54
CA CYS A 215 6.01 -13.20 -16.63
C CYS A 215 7.35 -13.45 -17.36
N PRO A 216 7.59 -12.82 -18.53
CA PRO A 216 8.75 -13.14 -19.37
C PRO A 216 10.07 -12.69 -18.74
N THR A 217 10.04 -11.77 -17.79
CA THR A 217 11.23 -11.24 -17.10
C THR A 217 11.42 -11.80 -15.70
N GLY A 218 10.64 -12.84 -15.32
CA GLY A 218 10.84 -13.55 -14.06
C GLY A 218 10.28 -12.86 -12.81
N ILE A 219 9.78 -11.63 -12.92
CA ILE A 219 9.38 -10.81 -11.74
C ILE A 219 8.14 -11.37 -11.03
N THR A 220 7.10 -11.72 -11.78
CA THR A 220 5.79 -12.12 -11.19
C THR A 220 5.40 -13.55 -11.60
N THR A 221 6.34 -14.48 -11.56
CA THR A 221 6.13 -15.91 -11.90
C THR A 221 6.75 -16.83 -10.86
N HIS A 222 6.19 -18.02 -10.71
CA HIS A 222 6.73 -19.14 -9.96
C HIS A 222 7.30 -20.25 -10.86
N ASN A 223 7.36 -20.02 -12.18
CA ASN A 223 8.00 -20.94 -13.13
C ASN A 223 9.53 -20.80 -13.01
N PRO A 224 10.27 -21.85 -12.59
CA PRO A 224 11.72 -21.78 -12.39
C PRO A 224 12.47 -21.38 -13.66
N LYS A 225 11.98 -21.77 -14.85
CA LYS A 225 12.64 -21.42 -16.13
C LYS A 225 12.62 -19.92 -16.38
N LEU A 226 11.49 -19.26 -16.05
CA LEU A 226 11.29 -17.82 -16.22
C LEU A 226 11.93 -17.00 -15.10
N GLN A 227 11.93 -17.52 -13.86
CA GLN A 227 12.57 -16.86 -12.72
C GLN A 227 14.07 -16.64 -12.90
N ARG A 228 14.74 -17.43 -13.77
CA ARG A 228 16.14 -17.18 -14.16
C ARG A 228 16.38 -15.78 -14.76
N GLY A 229 15.34 -15.11 -15.28
CA GLY A 229 15.43 -13.73 -15.74
C GLY A 229 15.57 -12.69 -14.61
N LEU A 230 15.35 -13.11 -13.36
CA LEU A 230 15.45 -12.28 -12.16
C LEU A 230 16.73 -12.62 -11.37
N ASP A 231 17.89 -12.23 -11.90
CA ASP A 231 19.17 -12.33 -11.18
C ASP A 231 19.28 -11.25 -10.10
N PRO A 232 19.29 -11.59 -8.79
CA PRO A 232 19.37 -10.62 -7.71
C PRO A 232 20.63 -9.74 -7.77
N THR A 233 21.75 -10.26 -8.28
CA THR A 233 23.04 -9.55 -8.33
C THR A 233 22.98 -8.36 -9.30
N ASP A 234 22.43 -8.60 -10.49
CA ASP A 234 22.17 -7.55 -11.49
C ASP A 234 21.02 -6.64 -11.05
N LYS A 235 19.89 -7.22 -10.65
CA LYS A 235 18.65 -6.47 -10.40
C LYS A 235 18.75 -5.56 -9.18
N ALA A 236 19.45 -5.97 -8.12
CA ALA A 236 19.65 -5.13 -6.94
C ALA A 236 20.41 -3.84 -7.30
N THR A 237 21.47 -3.96 -8.10
CA THR A 237 22.26 -2.81 -8.56
C THR A 237 21.41 -1.83 -9.38
N ARG A 238 20.60 -2.35 -10.30
CA ARG A 238 19.67 -1.51 -11.11
C ARG A 238 18.64 -0.77 -10.25
N VAL A 239 18.08 -1.45 -9.25
CA VAL A 239 17.10 -0.87 -8.32
C VAL A 239 17.75 0.21 -7.45
N ALA A 240 18.97 -0.03 -6.95
CA ALA A 240 19.72 0.94 -6.17
C ALA A 240 20.02 2.19 -7.00
N ASN A 241 20.55 2.01 -8.22
CA ASN A 241 20.83 3.12 -9.15
C ASN A 241 19.58 3.94 -9.47
N TYR A 242 18.42 3.30 -9.69
CA TYR A 242 17.16 4.01 -9.89
C TYR A 242 16.74 4.80 -8.64
N ALA A 243 16.87 4.22 -7.45
CA ALA A 243 16.57 4.92 -6.20
C ALA A 243 17.46 6.16 -6.00
N ASP A 244 18.76 6.01 -6.24
CA ASP A 244 19.74 7.09 -6.11
C ASP A 244 19.54 8.19 -7.14
N ALA A 245 19.25 7.82 -8.39
CA ALA A 245 18.89 8.77 -9.43
C ALA A 245 17.63 9.56 -9.04
N ILE A 246 16.55 8.91 -8.62
CA ILE A 246 15.33 9.63 -8.20
C ILE A 246 15.63 10.56 -7.03
N LYS A 247 16.36 10.10 -6.00
CA LYS A 247 16.72 10.95 -4.85
C LYS A 247 17.48 12.20 -5.29
N ARG A 248 18.49 12.04 -6.15
CA ARG A 248 19.30 13.15 -6.67
C ARG A 248 18.46 14.14 -7.48
N GLU A 249 17.65 13.65 -8.42
CA GLU A 249 16.84 14.51 -9.30
C GLU A 249 15.71 15.21 -8.54
N VAL A 250 15.09 14.55 -7.55
CA VAL A 250 14.13 15.21 -6.66
C VAL A 250 14.81 16.30 -5.84
N GLY A 251 16.03 16.05 -5.36
CA GLY A 251 16.84 17.06 -4.67
C GLY A 251 17.15 18.27 -5.56
N LEU A 252 17.49 18.04 -6.83
CA LEU A 252 17.70 19.09 -7.81
C LEU A 252 16.44 19.93 -8.04
N ILE A 253 15.28 19.29 -8.23
CA ILE A 253 13.99 20.00 -8.38
C ILE A 253 13.66 20.82 -7.13
N ALA A 254 13.86 20.23 -5.94
CA ALA A 254 13.62 20.92 -4.67
C ALA A 254 14.51 22.15 -4.52
N ASN A 255 15.82 22.02 -4.78
CA ASN A 255 16.77 23.13 -4.68
C ASN A 255 16.42 24.29 -5.65
N SER A 256 15.90 23.98 -6.84
CA SER A 256 15.46 25.00 -7.79
C SER A 256 14.20 25.75 -7.35
N ALA A 257 13.44 25.22 -6.39
CA ALA A 257 12.21 25.82 -5.88
C ALA A 257 12.43 26.70 -4.63
N GLY A 258 13.67 26.80 -4.12
CA GLY A 258 14.03 27.52 -2.89
C GLY A 258 13.94 26.65 -1.63
#